data_AF-A0A202DUY0-F1
#
_entry.id   AF-A0A202DUY0-F1
#
_cell.length_a   1.000
_cell.length_b   1.000
_cell.length_c   1.000
_cell.angle_alpha   90.00
_cell.angle_beta   90.00
_cell.angle_gamma   90.00
#
_symmetry.space_group_name_H-M   'P 1'
#
loop_
_entity.id
_entity.type
_entity.pdbx_description
1 polymer ?
#
loop_
_entity_poly.entity_id
_entity_poly.type
_entity_poly.pdbx_seq_one_letter_code
_entity_poly.pdbx_strand_id
1 'polypeptide(L)'
;MSKNGLQIRRILPDSPAARSGLINGDRIKELNGHVIRDVLDISFYGTDELLECSVQRGNSELTLTVELDEFEPAGWEFEPLRFTPCGNNCPFCFVDQNPDGLRRTLYF
;
A
#
# COMPACT_ATOMS: atom_id res chain seq x y z
N MET A 1 -13.62 0.23 14.77
CA MET A 1 -12.28 -0.26 15.16
C MET A 1 -11.31 0.12 14.06
N SER A 2 -10.37 1.01 14.34
CA SER A 2 -9.42 1.51 13.35
C SER A 2 -8.63 0.32 12.81
N LYS A 3 -8.89 -0.09 11.56
CA LYS A 3 -8.08 -1.09 10.87
C LYS A 3 -6.77 -0.41 10.47
N ASN A 4 -5.89 -0.16 11.44
CA ASN A 4 -4.54 0.33 11.18
C ASN A 4 -3.78 -0.79 10.42
N GLY A 5 -2.97 -0.40 9.44
CA GLY A 5 -2.20 -1.32 8.61
C GLY A 5 -2.87 -1.72 7.30
N LEU A 6 -2.04 -2.08 6.33
CA LEU A 6 -2.43 -2.41 4.97
C LEU A 6 -2.30 -3.91 4.72
N GLN A 7 -3.34 -4.50 4.12
CA GLN A 7 -3.40 -5.94 3.90
C GLN A 7 -2.77 -6.32 2.56
N ILE A 8 -1.81 -7.25 2.61
CA ILE A 8 -1.16 -7.84 1.45
C ILE A 8 -2.19 -8.65 0.68
N ARG A 9 -2.44 -8.26 -0.56
CA ARG A 9 -3.32 -8.95 -1.50
C ARG A 9 -2.60 -10.15 -2.12
N ARG A 10 -1.36 -9.96 -2.54
CA ARG A 10 -0.55 -10.98 -3.20
C ARG A 10 0.92 -10.84 -2.84
N ILE A 11 1.58 -11.95 -2.60
CA ILE A 11 3.03 -12.11 -2.55
C ILE A 11 3.45 -12.80 -3.85
N LEU A 12 4.40 -12.19 -4.55
CA LEU A 12 5.00 -12.78 -5.74
C LEU A 12 5.93 -13.93 -5.34
N PRO A 13 5.92 -15.06 -6.07
CA PRO A 13 6.87 -16.14 -5.83
C PRO A 13 8.32 -15.65 -6.03
N ASP A 14 9.25 -16.28 -5.32
CA ASP A 14 10.70 -16.01 -5.38
C ASP A 14 11.12 -14.57 -5.03
N SER A 15 10.20 -13.76 -4.48
CA SER A 15 10.45 -12.38 -4.08
C SER A 15 11.02 -12.25 -2.67
N PRO A 16 11.61 -11.10 -2.30
CA PRO A 16 12.07 -10.82 -0.94
C PRO A 16 11.00 -11.09 0.13
N ALA A 17 9.77 -10.64 -0.12
CA ALA A 17 8.67 -10.85 0.80
C ALA A 17 8.28 -12.33 0.93
N ALA A 18 8.39 -13.12 -0.15
CA ALA A 18 8.18 -14.57 -0.06
C ALA A 18 9.28 -15.25 0.79
N ARG A 19 10.55 -14.84 0.60
CA ARG A 19 11.70 -15.38 1.34
C ARG A 19 11.65 -15.06 2.85
N SER A 20 11.08 -13.91 3.22
CA SER A 20 10.90 -13.53 4.64
C SER A 20 9.78 -14.29 5.36
N GLY A 21 8.95 -15.03 4.62
CA GLY A 21 7.81 -15.77 5.17
C GLY A 21 6.52 -14.96 5.30
N LEU A 22 6.43 -13.79 4.64
CA LEU A 22 5.14 -13.10 4.45
C LEU A 22 4.22 -13.93 3.55
N ILE A 23 2.92 -13.86 3.83
CA ILE A 23 1.90 -14.57 3.08
C ILE A 23 0.74 -13.66 2.67
N ASN A 24 -0.04 -14.11 1.69
CA ASN A 24 -1.27 -13.43 1.30
C ASN A 24 -2.22 -13.29 2.50
N GLY A 25 -2.79 -12.10 2.68
CA GLY A 25 -3.70 -11.80 3.77
C GLY A 25 -3.02 -11.27 5.03
N ASP A 26 -1.70 -11.33 5.14
CA ASP A 26 -0.95 -10.62 6.17
C ASP A 26 -1.24 -9.12 6.11
N ARG A 27 -1.24 -8.48 7.28
CA ARG A 27 -1.45 -7.04 7.37
C ARG A 27 -0.23 -6.35 7.95
N ILE A 28 0.44 -5.55 7.13
CA ILE A 28 1.59 -4.74 7.56
C ILE A 28 1.07 -3.56 8.37
N LYS A 29 1.54 -3.45 9.61
CA LYS A 29 1.19 -2.41 10.57
C LYS A 29 2.23 -1.31 10.57
N GLU A 30 3.50 -1.69 10.56
CA GLU A 30 4.64 -0.79 10.62
C GLU A 30 5.79 -1.33 9.75
N LEU A 31 6.56 -0.43 9.17
CA LEU A 31 7.84 -0.71 8.51
C LEU A 31 8.91 0.16 9.18
N ASN A 32 9.97 -0.43 9.72
CA ASN A 32 11.07 0.30 10.40
C ASN A 32 10.56 1.31 11.45
N GLY A 33 9.50 0.95 12.19
CA GLY A 33 8.85 1.79 13.20
C GLY A 33 7.90 2.88 12.64
N HIS A 34 7.72 2.96 11.32
CA HIS A 34 6.77 3.86 10.67
C HIS A 34 5.40 3.19 10.49
N VAL A 35 4.35 3.79 11.04
CA VAL A 35 2.98 3.28 10.92
C VAL A 35 2.48 3.35 9.49
N ILE A 36 2.03 2.22 8.96
CA ILE A 36 1.46 2.09 7.62
C ILE A 36 -0.05 2.26 7.66
N ARG A 37 -0.56 3.20 6.85
CA ARG A 37 -1.99 3.53 6.74
C ARG A 37 -2.52 3.21 5.36
N ASP A 38 -1.71 3.44 4.32
CA ASP A 38 -2.09 3.20 2.94
C ASP A 38 -0.90 2.76 2.06
N VAL A 39 -1.17 2.64 0.76
CA VAL A 39 -0.17 2.21 -0.24
C VAL A 39 0.95 3.22 -0.45
N LEU A 40 0.73 4.51 -0.16
CA LEU A 40 1.75 5.54 -0.32
C LEU A 40 2.81 5.39 0.78
N ASP A 41 2.37 5.09 2.01
CA ASP A 41 3.29 4.78 3.10
C ASP A 41 4.19 3.58 2.75
N ILE A 42 3.62 2.52 2.14
CA ILE A 42 4.42 1.39 1.64
C ILE A 42 5.40 1.84 0.56
N SER A 43 4.97 2.64 -0.42
CA SER A 43 5.86 3.11 -1.48
C SER A 43 6.99 3.99 -0.97
N PHE A 44 6.77 4.68 0.15
CA PHE A 44 7.74 5.60 0.74
C PHE A 44 8.70 4.90 1.71
N TYR A 45 8.18 4.05 2.61
CA TYR A 45 8.98 3.37 3.65
C TYR A 45 9.45 1.97 3.24
N GLY A 46 8.92 1.39 2.17
CA GLY A 46 9.23 0.03 1.71
C GLY A 46 10.39 -0.08 0.73
N THR A 47 11.30 0.91 0.72
CA THR A 47 12.45 0.97 -0.20
C THR A 47 13.80 0.74 0.48
N ASP A 48 13.83 0.65 1.81
CA ASP A 48 15.06 0.40 2.56
C ASP A 48 15.57 -1.03 2.29
N GLU A 49 16.90 -1.23 2.28
CA GLU A 49 17.52 -2.55 2.09
C GLU A 49 17.10 -3.57 3.15
N LEU A 50 16.84 -3.10 4.37
CA LEU A 50 16.39 -3.93 5.48
C LEU A 50 15.10 -3.35 6.06
N LEU A 51 14.01 -4.11 5.93
CA LEU A 51 12.69 -3.73 6.38
C LEU A 51 12.23 -4.62 7.52
N GLU A 52 12.23 -4.08 8.74
CA GLU A 52 11.54 -4.69 9.88
C GLU A 52 10.04 -4.42 9.76
N CYS A 53 9.28 -5.48 9.46
CA CYS A 53 7.85 -5.44 9.24
C CYS A 53 7.13 -5.94 10.50
N SER A 54 6.35 -5.07 11.14
CA SER A 54 5.34 -5.49 12.12
C SER A 54 4.08 -5.93 11.37
N VAL A 55 3.65 -7.17 11.57
CA VAL A 55 2.62 -7.82 10.77
C VAL A 55 1.57 -8.47 11.66
N GLN A 56 0.30 -8.21 11.35
CA GLN A 56 -0.83 -8.91 11.93
C GLN A 56 -1.26 -10.07 11.02
N ARG A 57 -1.17 -11.30 11.55
CA ARG A 57 -1.62 -12.55 10.89
C ARG A 57 -2.71 -13.19 11.75
N GLY A 58 -3.96 -13.02 11.33
CA GLY A 58 -5.12 -13.43 12.14
C GLY A 58 -5.15 -12.65 13.46
N ASN A 59 -5.06 -13.37 14.59
CA ASN A 59 -5.01 -12.77 15.93
C ASN A 59 -3.59 -12.59 16.48
N SER A 60 -2.56 -13.02 15.74
CA SER A 60 -1.17 -12.92 16.16
C SER A 60 -0.49 -11.72 15.54
N GLU A 61 0.42 -11.11 16.29
CA GLU A 61 1.34 -10.09 15.82
C GLU A 61 2.74 -10.70 15.71
N LEU A 62 3.42 -10.44 14.61
CA LEU A 62 4.68 -11.04 14.22
C LEU A 62 5.60 -9.92 13.74
N THR A 63 6.89 -10.04 14.03
CA THR A 63 7.91 -9.20 13.40
C THR A 63 8.68 -10.05 12.41
N LEU A 64 8.71 -9.63 11.15
CA LEU A 64 9.42 -10.30 10.07
C LEU A 64 10.37 -9.30 9.40
N THR A 65 11.52 -9.77 8.97
CA THR A 65 12.51 -8.93 8.29
C THR A 65 12.52 -9.26 6.80
N VAL A 66 12.37 -8.25 5.96
CA VAL A 66 12.53 -8.36 4.50
C VAL A 66 13.85 -7.72 4.12
N GLU A 67 14.69 -8.49 3.45
CA GLU A 67 15.97 -8.04 2.89
C GLU A 67 15.79 -7.79 1.39
N LEU A 68 16.03 -6.55 0.95
CA LEU A 68 15.95 -6.12 -0.44
C LEU A 68 17.36 -5.95 -1.01
N ASP A 69 17.56 -6.47 -2.23
CA ASP A 69 18.72 -6.13 -3.04
C ASP A 69 18.52 -4.77 -3.74
N GLU A 70 19.61 -4.17 -4.21
CA GLU A 70 19.59 -2.88 -4.89
C GLU A 70 18.62 -2.90 -6.09
N PHE A 71 17.65 -1.98 -6.09
CA PHE A 71 16.58 -1.86 -7.09
C PHE A 71 15.60 -3.06 -7.18
N GLU A 72 15.69 -4.07 -6.30
CA GLU A 72 14.73 -5.18 -6.27
C GLU A 72 13.44 -4.76 -5.55
N PRO A 73 12.25 -4.95 -6.16
CA PRO A 73 11.00 -4.73 -5.44
C PRO A 73 10.77 -5.85 -4.41
N ALA A 74 10.21 -5.52 -3.26
CA ALA A 74 9.87 -6.49 -2.22
C ALA A 74 8.95 -7.63 -2.70
N GLY A 75 8.17 -7.41 -3.76
CA GLY A 75 7.27 -8.41 -4.35
C GLY A 75 5.98 -8.64 -3.57
N TRP A 76 5.58 -7.68 -2.74
CA TRP A 76 4.22 -7.59 -2.21
C TRP A 76 3.33 -6.74 -3.11
N GLU A 77 2.04 -7.05 -3.13
CA GLU A 77 1.02 -6.28 -3.81
C GLU A 77 -0.13 -5.99 -2.87
N PHE A 78 -0.67 -4.79 -2.98
CA PHE A 78 -1.77 -4.30 -2.17
C PHE A 78 -2.95 -3.90 -3.06
N GLU A 79 -4.12 -3.74 -2.46
CA GLU A 79 -5.23 -3.08 -3.16
C GLU A 79 -4.83 -1.65 -3.51
N PRO A 80 -5.09 -1.18 -4.75
CA PRO A 80 -4.75 0.17 -5.15
C PRO A 80 -5.51 1.19 -4.31
N LEU A 81 -4.92 2.38 -4.15
CA LEU A 81 -5.58 3.50 -3.51
C LEU A 81 -6.91 3.76 -4.21
N ARG A 82 -8.01 3.75 -3.46
CA ARG A 82 -9.31 4.17 -3.97
C ARG A 82 -9.45 5.66 -3.77
N PHE A 83 -9.44 6.40 -4.88
CA PHE A 83 -9.80 7.80 -4.87
C PHE A 83 -11.32 7.92 -4.68
N THR A 84 -11.73 8.75 -3.73
CA THR A 84 -13.13 9.12 -3.57
C THR A 84 -13.32 10.47 -4.26
N PRO A 85 -14.37 10.65 -5.07
CA PRO A 85 -14.64 11.95 -5.66
C PRO A 85 -14.87 13.00 -4.58
N CYS A 86 -14.50 14.24 -4.87
CA CYS A 86 -14.83 15.38 -4.03
C CYS A 86 -16.36 15.52 -3.98
N GLY A 87 -16.95 15.55 -2.78
CA GLY A 87 -18.40 15.65 -2.61
C GLY A 87 -18.95 17.09 -2.63
N ASN A 88 -18.09 18.09 -2.87
CA ASN A 88 -18.49 19.50 -2.87
C ASN A 88 -18.95 19.94 -4.26
N ASN A 89 -20.10 20.59 -4.32
CA ASN A 89 -20.64 21.16 -5.56
C ASN A 89 -20.20 22.63 -5.72
N CYS A 90 -18.89 22.85 -5.85
CA CYS A 90 -18.33 24.20 -5.94
C CYS A 90 -18.55 24.80 -7.33
N PRO A 91 -18.90 26.10 -7.45
CA PRO A 91 -19.00 26.76 -8.77
C PRO A 91 -17.65 26.87 -9.51
N PHE A 92 -16.53 26.58 -8.83
CA PHE A 92 -15.16 26.56 -9.35
C PHE A 92 -14.54 25.15 -9.38
N CYS A 93 -15.36 24.10 -9.52
CA CYS A 93 -14.88 22.71 -9.52
C CYS A 93 -14.01 22.38 -10.74
N PHE A 94 -12.73 22.09 -10.54
CA PHE A 94 -11.80 21.75 -11.65
C PHE A 94 -12.12 20.43 -12.35
N VAL A 95 -12.84 19.51 -11.71
CA VAL A 95 -13.31 18.27 -12.33
C VAL A 95 -14.51 18.57 -13.23
N ASP A 96 -15.55 19.22 -12.69
CA ASP A 96 -16.79 19.47 -13.43
C ASP A 96 -16.60 20.51 -14.54
N GLN A 97 -15.61 21.40 -14.38
CA GLN A 97 -15.23 22.36 -15.42
C GLN A 97 -14.28 21.78 -16.47
N ASN A 98 -13.96 20.48 -16.43
CA ASN A 98 -13.20 19.87 -17.52
C ASN A 98 -13.98 19.99 -18.84
N PRO A 99 -13.35 20.45 -19.94
CA PRO A 99 -13.96 20.44 -21.27
C PRO A 99 -14.42 19.05 -21.67
N ASP A 100 -15.43 18.94 -22.52
CA ASP A 100 -15.87 17.65 -23.07
C ASP A 100 -14.80 16.98 -23.95
N GLY A 101 -14.81 15.65 -23.97
CA GLY A 101 -13.97 14.85 -24.88
C GLY A 101 -12.54 14.55 -24.39
N LEU A 102 -12.20 14.90 -23.16
CA LEU A 102 -10.94 14.49 -22.52
C LEU A 102 -10.96 13.01 -22.12
N ARG A 103 -9.83 12.53 -21.58
CA ARG A 103 -9.69 11.15 -21.10
C ARG A 103 -10.74 10.86 -20.02
N ARG A 104 -11.47 9.74 -20.15
CA ARG A 104 -12.55 9.33 -19.22
C ARG A 104 -12.16 9.38 -17.73
N THR A 105 -10.91 9.07 -17.39
CA THR A 105 -10.42 9.06 -16.01
C THR A 105 -10.26 10.45 -15.37
N LEU A 106 -10.44 11.53 -16.15
CA LEU A 106 -10.44 12.91 -15.65
C LEU A 106 -11.82 13.37 -15.19
N TYR A 107 -12.85 12.61 -15.50
CA TYR A 107 -14.21 12.81 -15.02
C TYR A 107 -14.50 11.76 -13.93
N PHE A 108 -15.33 12.13 -12.95
CA PHE A 108 -15.77 11.25 -11.88
C PHE A 108 -17.24 10.84 -12.05
#